data_AF-A0A960SJ65-F1
#
_entry.id   AF-A0A960SJ65-F1
#
_cell.length_a   1.000
_cell.length_b   1.000
_cell.length_c   1.000
_cell.angle_alpha   90.00
_cell.angle_beta   90.00
_cell.angle_gamma   90.00
#
_symmetry.space_group_name_H-M   'P 1'
#
loop_
_entity.id
_entity.type
_entity.pdbx_description
1 polymer ?
#
loop_
_entity_poly.entity_id
_entity_poly.type
_entity_poly.pdbx_seq_one_letter_code
_entity_poly.pdbx_strand_id
1 'polypeptide(L)'
;QGRLDRDWGQEGVVFLGGTRQEKMYDVAIDERGRYLIAGRTASYDLQMRRPPDQGDGFDMLLMRLNPDGSPDINFADEGKRIFAGPEDDQGLRVHTLPDGRIVLLGQSSSPSAIFGYPDKNSLFRQAILLVLDDNGAVLDFHSLGGPGEEKPSSCVVESSGRVVLTGFRIPGVTEEYDEEGPEIALRQLWVASVPLEKSHGSE
;
A
#
# COMPACT_ATOMS: atom_id res chain seq x y z
N GLN A 1 16.97 15.95 26.94
CA GLN A 1 15.49 15.96 26.83
C GLN A 1 15.14 15.93 25.36
N GLY A 2 14.21 15.06 24.94
CA GLY A 2 13.66 15.06 23.58
C GLY A 2 12.68 16.23 23.44
N ARG A 3 13.01 17.20 22.59
CA ARG A 3 12.09 18.27 22.17
C ARG A 3 11.77 18.05 20.69
N LEU A 4 10.62 18.55 20.25
CA LEU A 4 10.31 18.61 18.83
C LEU A 4 11.33 19.48 18.08
N ASP A 5 11.67 19.08 16.87
CA ASP A 5 12.52 19.84 15.95
C ASP A 5 11.73 20.99 15.34
N ARG A 6 11.95 22.21 15.83
CA ARG A 6 11.13 23.36 15.44
C ARG A 6 11.41 23.88 14.04
N ASP A 7 12.51 23.45 13.43
CA ASP A 7 12.86 23.82 12.05
C ASP A 7 12.17 22.89 11.02
N TRP A 8 11.48 21.84 11.50
CA TRP A 8 10.76 20.87 10.68
C TRP A 8 9.24 21.11 10.71
N GLY A 9 8.61 21.19 9.55
CA GLY A 9 7.17 21.43 9.43
C GLY A 9 6.74 22.71 10.15
N GLN A 10 5.62 22.64 10.85
CA GLN A 10 5.13 23.70 11.73
C GLN A 10 5.52 23.38 13.18
N GLU A 11 6.65 23.93 13.64
CA GLU A 11 7.16 23.75 15.01
C GLU A 11 7.39 22.28 15.40
N GLY A 12 7.83 21.46 14.43
CA GLY A 12 8.12 20.03 14.59
C GLY A 12 6.94 19.11 14.32
N VAL A 13 5.86 19.62 13.74
CA VAL A 13 4.66 18.85 13.40
C VAL A 13 4.16 19.22 12.00
N VAL A 14 3.68 18.24 11.25
CA VAL A 14 2.97 18.45 9.99
C VAL A 14 1.57 17.89 10.14
N PHE A 15 0.56 18.67 9.79
CA PHE A 15 -0.83 18.24 9.75
C PHE A 15 -1.23 17.95 8.30
N LEU A 16 -1.64 16.71 8.03
CA LEU A 16 -2.07 16.22 6.73
C LEU A 16 -3.45 15.57 6.89
N GLY A 17 -4.32 15.72 5.91
CA GLY A 17 -5.66 15.13 5.91
C GLY A 17 -6.64 15.92 5.04
N GLY A 18 -7.81 15.34 4.80
CA GLY A 18 -8.90 15.99 4.08
C GLY A 18 -10.09 16.25 4.99
N THR A 19 -11.29 16.24 4.41
CA THR A 19 -12.56 16.53 5.10
C THR A 19 -13.13 15.36 5.91
N ARG A 20 -12.53 14.17 5.84
CA ARG A 20 -13.05 12.93 6.44
C ARG A 20 -11.96 12.23 7.26
N GLN A 21 -11.90 10.90 7.21
CA GLN A 21 -11.05 10.09 8.08
C GLN A 21 -9.82 9.60 7.34
N GLU A 22 -8.65 9.88 7.90
CA GLU A 22 -7.37 9.34 7.46
C GLU A 22 -6.73 8.50 8.57
N LYS A 23 -5.89 7.55 8.16
CA LYS A 23 -5.01 6.85 9.09
C LYS A 23 -3.71 6.50 8.40
N MET A 24 -2.60 6.86 9.03
CA MET A 24 -1.25 6.51 8.60
C MET A 24 -0.74 5.31 9.40
N TYR A 25 0.01 4.44 8.75
CA TYR A 25 0.45 3.16 9.31
C TYR A 25 1.97 2.99 9.34
N ASP A 26 2.69 3.61 8.40
CA ASP A 26 4.13 3.42 8.26
C ASP A 26 4.81 4.63 7.60
N VAL A 27 6.10 4.79 7.85
CA VAL A 27 6.94 5.84 7.24
C VAL A 27 8.31 5.30 6.85
N ALA A 28 8.77 5.67 5.66
CA ALA A 28 10.12 5.40 5.17
C ALA A 28 10.84 6.70 4.78
N ILE A 29 12.16 6.65 4.73
CA ILE A 29 13.01 7.74 4.25
C ILE A 29 13.83 7.28 3.06
N ASP A 30 13.84 8.05 1.99
CA ASP A 30 14.65 7.75 0.81
C ASP A 30 16.09 8.31 0.91
N GLU A 31 16.93 8.02 -0.08
CA GLU A 31 18.32 8.49 -0.12
C GLU A 31 18.47 10.01 -0.21
N ARG A 32 17.39 10.74 -0.55
CA ARG A 32 17.34 12.21 -0.62
C ARG A 32 16.81 12.82 0.68
N GLY A 33 16.47 12.00 1.68
CA GLY A 33 15.92 12.45 2.96
C GLY A 33 14.43 12.78 2.91
N ARG A 34 13.72 12.44 1.82
CA ARG A 34 12.27 12.63 1.73
C ARG A 34 11.55 11.51 2.47
N TYR A 35 10.40 11.84 3.04
CA TYR A 35 9.60 10.90 3.84
C TYR A 35 8.42 10.37 3.03
N LEU A 36 8.28 9.06 2.94
CA LEU A 36 7.14 8.39 2.32
C LEU A 36 6.24 7.83 3.43
N ILE A 37 4.95 8.16 3.42
CA ILE A 37 4.01 7.80 4.47
C ILE A 37 2.86 6.99 3.88
N ALA A 38 2.68 5.75 4.33
CA ALA A 38 1.61 4.86 3.88
C ALA A 38 0.41 4.93 4.82
N GLY A 39 -0.79 4.87 4.24
CA GLY A 39 -2.03 5.04 4.98
C GLY A 39 -3.29 4.68 4.19
N ARG A 40 -4.39 5.21 4.68
CA ARG A 40 -5.70 5.20 4.02
C ARG A 40 -6.43 6.52 4.21
N THR A 41 -7.37 6.83 3.31
CA THR A 41 -8.21 8.03 3.37
C THR A 41 -9.65 7.71 2.97
N ALA A 42 -10.64 8.33 3.60
CA ALA A 42 -12.02 8.36 3.13
C ALA A 42 -12.39 9.71 2.50
N SER A 43 -11.43 10.63 2.39
CA SER A 43 -11.61 12.01 1.94
C SER A 43 -11.59 12.15 0.43
N TYR A 44 -12.60 12.83 -0.11
CA TYR A 44 -12.70 13.09 -1.54
C TYR A 44 -11.92 14.32 -2.00
N ASP A 45 -11.57 15.21 -1.08
CA ASP A 45 -10.85 16.46 -1.32
C ASP A 45 -9.33 16.32 -1.30
N LEU A 46 -8.82 15.09 -1.16
CA LEU A 46 -7.39 14.78 -1.28
C LEU A 46 -6.96 14.35 -2.69
N GLN A 47 -7.89 14.19 -3.62
CA GLN A 47 -7.62 13.88 -5.02
C GLN A 47 -8.18 14.97 -5.91
N MET A 48 -7.39 15.45 -6.87
CA MET A 48 -7.86 16.40 -7.87
C MET A 48 -8.89 15.77 -8.82
N ARG A 49 -8.75 14.47 -9.09
CA ARG A 49 -9.65 13.73 -10.00
C ARG A 49 -10.08 12.41 -9.40
N ARG A 50 -11.31 12.39 -8.88
CA ARG A 50 -11.96 11.17 -8.40
C ARG A 50 -12.47 10.31 -9.57
N PRO A 51 -12.14 9.00 -9.63
CA PRO A 51 -12.72 8.09 -10.61
C PRO A 51 -14.25 7.97 -10.48
N PRO A 52 -14.99 7.66 -11.55
CA PRO A 52 -16.45 7.60 -11.53
C PRO A 52 -17.02 6.39 -10.77
N ASP A 53 -16.22 5.34 -10.57
CA ASP A 53 -16.56 4.05 -9.98
C ASP A 53 -16.09 3.91 -8.51
N GLN A 54 -15.98 5.05 -7.83
CA GLN A 54 -15.51 5.15 -6.45
C GLN A 54 -16.61 4.87 -5.43
N GLY A 55 -16.27 4.08 -4.42
CA GLY A 55 -17.13 3.82 -3.27
C GLY A 55 -16.97 4.88 -2.18
N ASP A 56 -17.68 4.66 -1.07
CA ASP A 56 -17.58 5.47 0.16
C ASP A 56 -16.63 4.86 1.20
N GLY A 57 -15.89 3.81 0.80
CA GLY A 57 -14.89 3.14 1.62
C GLY A 57 -13.61 3.95 1.82
N PHE A 58 -12.63 3.31 2.43
CA PHE A 58 -11.27 3.86 2.51
C PHE A 58 -10.47 3.54 1.25
N ASP A 59 -9.73 4.50 0.74
CA ASP A 59 -8.76 4.32 -0.33
C ASP A 59 -7.33 4.23 0.21
N MET A 60 -6.47 3.47 -0.46
CA MET A 60 -5.05 3.39 -0.12
C MET A 60 -4.35 4.72 -0.41
N LEU A 61 -3.62 5.24 0.57
CA LEU A 61 -2.94 6.53 0.49
C LEU A 61 -1.43 6.37 0.65
N LEU A 62 -0.67 7.06 -0.18
CA LEU A 62 0.77 7.27 -0.05
C LEU A 62 1.05 8.78 -0.17
N MET A 63 1.73 9.35 0.82
CA MET A 63 2.15 10.75 0.82
C MET A 63 3.67 10.86 0.76
N ARG A 64 4.18 11.93 0.16
CA ARG A 64 5.60 12.29 0.21
C ARG A 64 5.82 13.68 0.77
N LEU A 65 6.73 13.79 1.74
CA LEU A 65 7.23 15.04 2.30
C LEU A 65 8.71 15.24 1.98
N ASN A 66 9.11 16.48 1.83
CA ASN A 66 10.50 16.92 1.76
C ASN A 66 11.18 16.79 3.14
N PRO A 67 12.53 16.88 3.19
CA PRO A 67 13.28 16.82 4.46
C PRO A 67 12.86 17.86 5.49
N ASP A 68 12.30 18.99 5.05
CA ASP A 68 11.80 20.07 5.91
C ASP A 68 10.34 19.85 6.38
N GLY A 69 9.70 18.74 6.00
CA GLY A 69 8.32 18.41 6.34
C GLY A 69 7.26 19.02 5.42
N SER A 70 7.65 19.84 4.45
CA SER A 70 6.70 20.34 3.44
C SER A 70 6.28 19.21 2.47
N PRO A 71 5.05 19.20 1.93
CA PRO A 71 4.66 18.24 0.89
C PRO A 71 5.55 18.35 -0.36
N ASP A 72 5.99 17.21 -0.90
CA ASP A 72 6.68 17.17 -2.20
C ASP A 72 5.64 17.30 -3.34
N ILE A 73 5.35 18.53 -3.74
CA ILE A 73 4.32 18.82 -4.75
C ILE A 73 4.58 18.18 -6.13
N ASN A 74 5.80 17.70 -6.40
CA ASN A 74 6.13 17.04 -7.66
C ASN A 74 5.86 15.53 -7.63
N PHE A 75 5.52 14.96 -6.47
CA PHE A 75 5.15 13.56 -6.36
C PHE A 75 3.66 13.36 -6.66
N ALA A 76 3.36 12.53 -7.65
CA ALA A 76 1.99 12.16 -8.03
C ALA A 76 1.03 13.37 -8.12
N ASP A 77 -0.01 13.42 -7.28
CA ASP A 77 -0.99 14.51 -7.20
C ASP A 77 -0.66 15.41 -6.00
N GLU A 78 0.25 16.36 -6.22
CA GLU A 78 0.68 17.35 -5.22
C GLU A 78 1.17 16.73 -3.89
N GLY A 79 2.03 15.71 -3.97
CA GLY A 79 2.56 15.01 -2.80
C GLY A 79 1.74 13.82 -2.36
N LYS A 80 0.68 13.45 -3.10
CA LYS A 80 -0.26 12.39 -2.73
C LYS A 80 -0.46 11.43 -3.90
N ARG A 81 -0.40 10.13 -3.61
CA ARG A 81 -0.85 9.07 -4.51
C ARG A 81 -1.96 8.32 -3.79
N ILE A 82 -3.13 8.26 -4.41
CA ILE A 82 -4.27 7.53 -3.87
C ILE A 82 -4.69 6.47 -4.87
N PHE A 83 -4.79 5.23 -4.40
CA PHE A 83 -5.30 4.10 -5.15
C PHE A 83 -6.69 3.83 -4.65
N ALA A 84 -7.65 4.16 -5.50
CA ALA A 84 -9.00 4.38 -5.06
C ALA A 84 -9.95 3.44 -5.80
N GLY A 85 -10.93 2.89 -5.08
CA GLY A 85 -11.80 1.84 -5.60
C GLY A 85 -13.22 1.86 -5.03
N PRO A 86 -14.05 0.89 -5.42
CA PRO A 86 -15.40 0.75 -4.89
C PRO A 86 -15.45 0.29 -3.43
N GLU A 87 -14.38 -0.30 -2.91
CA GLU A 87 -14.33 -0.95 -1.59
C GLU A 87 -13.14 -0.46 -0.75
N ASP A 88 -12.95 -1.04 0.44
CA ASP A 88 -11.88 -0.66 1.36
C ASP A 88 -10.47 -1.14 0.92
N ASP A 89 -9.57 -0.17 0.76
CA ASP A 89 -8.17 -0.32 0.38
C ASP A 89 -7.25 0.43 1.37
N GLN A 90 -6.10 -0.16 1.71
CA GLN A 90 -5.20 0.41 2.72
C GLN A 90 -3.73 0.09 2.44
N GLY A 91 -2.87 1.12 2.47
CA GLY A 91 -1.41 0.97 2.45
C GLY A 91 -0.89 0.77 3.86
N LEU A 92 -0.15 -0.31 4.11
CA LEU A 92 0.22 -0.75 5.46
C LEU A 92 1.72 -0.67 5.74
N ARG A 93 2.57 -0.92 4.74
CA ARG A 93 4.03 -0.78 4.85
C ARG A 93 4.58 -0.08 3.63
N VAL A 94 5.61 0.73 3.84
CA VAL A 94 6.33 1.38 2.75
C VAL A 94 7.82 1.21 2.91
N HIS A 95 8.50 0.91 1.79
CA HIS A 95 9.96 0.90 1.70
C HIS A 95 10.41 1.67 0.46
N THR A 96 11.54 2.34 0.58
CA THR A 96 12.20 3.03 -0.53
C THR A 96 13.46 2.27 -0.91
N LEU A 97 13.72 2.16 -2.21
CA LEU A 97 14.89 1.47 -2.74
C LEU A 97 15.97 2.47 -3.19
N PRO A 98 17.26 2.06 -3.21
CA PRO A 98 18.35 2.91 -3.69
C PRO A 98 18.18 3.44 -5.12
N ASP A 99 17.44 2.70 -5.96
CA ASP A 99 17.13 3.12 -7.34
C ASP A 99 15.94 4.10 -7.43
N GLY A 100 15.41 4.55 -6.29
CA GLY A 100 14.28 5.47 -6.19
C GLY A 100 12.90 4.80 -6.29
N ARG A 101 12.83 3.48 -6.52
CA ARG A 101 11.55 2.78 -6.50
C ARG A 101 10.97 2.72 -5.09
N ILE A 102 9.65 2.62 -5.02
CA ILE A 102 8.89 2.53 -3.78
C ILE A 102 8.16 1.20 -3.76
N VAL A 103 8.27 0.47 -2.65
CA VAL A 103 7.51 -0.76 -2.39
C VAL A 103 6.42 -0.43 -1.38
N LEU A 104 5.16 -0.63 -1.77
CA LEU A 104 4.00 -0.40 -0.93
C LEU A 104 3.23 -1.71 -0.75
N LEU A 105 3.23 -2.22 0.49
CA LEU A 105 2.44 -3.39 0.87
C LEU A 105 1.14 -2.91 1.50
N GLY A 106 0.02 -3.45 1.04
CA GLY A 106 -1.29 -3.10 1.53
C GLY A 106 -2.28 -4.24 1.41
N GLN A 107 -3.54 -3.92 1.61
CA GLN A 107 -4.64 -4.85 1.41
C GLN A 107 -5.77 -4.14 0.66
N SER A 108 -6.47 -4.88 -0.19
CA SER A 108 -7.52 -4.34 -1.04
C SER A 108 -8.73 -5.26 -1.09
N SER A 109 -9.92 -4.70 -0.90
CA SER A 109 -11.19 -5.36 -1.18
C SER A 109 -11.74 -4.97 -2.56
N SER A 110 -11.12 -4.00 -3.22
CA SER A 110 -11.50 -3.56 -4.56
C SER A 110 -10.99 -4.52 -5.65
N PRO A 111 -11.61 -4.50 -6.86
CA PRO A 111 -11.09 -5.23 -8.01
C PRO A 111 -9.69 -4.75 -8.41
N SER A 112 -8.78 -5.65 -8.78
CA SER A 112 -7.39 -5.32 -9.14
C SER A 112 -7.27 -4.32 -10.31
N ALA A 113 -8.34 -4.13 -11.08
CA ALA A 113 -8.40 -3.18 -12.19
C ALA A 113 -8.11 -1.74 -11.76
N ILE A 114 -8.38 -1.37 -10.50
CA ILE A 114 -8.05 -0.05 -9.95
C ILE A 114 -6.54 0.22 -9.88
N PHE A 115 -5.73 -0.85 -9.86
CA PHE A 115 -4.27 -0.78 -9.92
C PHE A 115 -3.73 -0.92 -11.35
N GLY A 116 -4.60 -1.02 -12.36
CA GLY A 116 -4.24 -1.26 -13.76
C GLY A 116 -4.18 -2.74 -14.17
N TYR A 117 -4.68 -3.66 -13.33
CA TYR A 117 -4.54 -5.11 -13.56
C TYR A 117 -5.91 -5.81 -13.70
N PRO A 118 -6.20 -6.48 -14.82
CA PRO A 118 -7.51 -7.04 -15.10
C PRO A 118 -7.74 -8.35 -14.33
N ASP A 119 -7.97 -8.28 -13.02
CA ASP A 119 -8.54 -9.40 -12.28
C ASP A 119 -9.85 -8.97 -11.59
N LYS A 120 -10.88 -9.79 -11.77
CA LYS A 120 -12.28 -9.48 -11.43
C LYS A 120 -12.77 -10.23 -10.18
N ASN A 121 -11.98 -11.15 -9.64
CA ASN A 121 -12.43 -12.03 -8.57
C ASN A 121 -11.85 -11.61 -7.21
N SER A 122 -12.27 -10.46 -6.70
CA SER A 122 -11.99 -10.07 -5.31
C SER A 122 -13.31 -10.05 -4.53
N LEU A 123 -13.84 -11.24 -4.20
CA LEU A 123 -14.94 -11.34 -3.22
C LEU A 123 -14.43 -11.13 -1.77
N PHE A 124 -13.10 -11.13 -1.59
CA PHE A 124 -12.45 -11.07 -0.30
C PHE A 124 -11.25 -10.13 -0.34
N ARG A 125 -10.91 -9.54 0.81
CA ARG A 125 -9.74 -8.68 0.95
C ARG A 125 -8.46 -9.47 0.65
N GLN A 126 -7.65 -8.94 -0.28
CA GLN A 126 -6.40 -9.51 -0.76
C GLN A 126 -5.21 -8.74 -0.21
N ALA A 127 -4.11 -9.42 0.08
CA ALA A 127 -2.82 -8.75 0.30
C ALA A 127 -2.28 -8.30 -1.05
N ILE A 128 -1.88 -7.04 -1.17
CA ILE A 128 -1.36 -6.47 -2.42
C ILE A 128 0.01 -5.86 -2.22
N LEU A 129 0.92 -6.12 -3.16
CA LEU A 129 2.22 -5.48 -3.24
C LEU A 129 2.25 -4.61 -4.49
N LEU A 130 2.51 -3.33 -4.32
CA LEU A 130 2.74 -2.38 -5.39
C LEU A 130 4.22 -2.00 -5.43
N VAL A 131 4.76 -1.95 -6.64
CA VAL A 131 6.07 -1.37 -6.93
C VAL A 131 5.82 -0.11 -7.72
N LEU A 132 6.28 1.03 -7.21
CA LEU A 132 6.10 2.33 -7.82
C LEU A 132 7.45 2.91 -8.24
N ASP A 133 7.42 3.80 -9.23
CA ASP A 133 8.55 4.66 -9.54
C ASP A 133 8.69 5.81 -8.51
N ASP A 134 9.73 6.62 -8.66
CA ASP A 134 9.98 7.78 -7.80
C ASP A 134 8.94 8.90 -7.96
N ASN A 135 7.99 8.80 -8.90
CA ASN A 135 6.90 9.75 -9.08
C ASN A 135 5.56 9.17 -8.59
N GLY A 136 5.54 7.94 -8.07
CA GLY A 136 4.37 7.26 -7.56
C GLY A 136 3.53 6.56 -8.65
N ALA A 137 4.05 6.41 -9.87
CA ALA A 137 3.42 5.62 -10.91
C ALA A 137 3.65 4.13 -10.66
N VAL A 138 2.65 3.29 -10.93
CA VAL A 138 2.75 1.83 -10.74
C VAL A 138 3.64 1.23 -11.83
N LEU A 139 4.68 0.52 -11.40
CA LEU A 139 5.57 -0.27 -12.24
C LEU A 139 5.19 -1.75 -12.22
N ASP A 140 4.80 -2.27 -11.05
CA ASP A 140 4.43 -3.67 -10.86
C ASP A 140 3.37 -3.85 -9.75
N PHE A 141 2.66 -4.97 -9.80
CA PHE A 141 1.61 -5.34 -8.87
C PHE A 141 1.56 -6.85 -8.65
N HIS A 142 1.42 -7.25 -7.40
CA HIS A 142 1.14 -8.63 -7.05
C HIS A 142 -0.05 -8.70 -6.09
N SER A 143 -1.08 -9.44 -6.47
CA SER A 143 -2.08 -9.94 -5.52
C SER A 143 -1.54 -11.22 -4.90
N LEU A 144 -1.40 -11.22 -3.59
CA LEU A 144 -0.88 -12.32 -2.79
C LEU A 144 -2.05 -12.96 -2.07
N GLY A 145 -2.69 -13.95 -2.71
CA GLY A 145 -3.81 -14.64 -2.10
C GLY A 145 -4.46 -15.73 -2.93
N GLY A 146 -5.27 -16.54 -2.26
CA GLY A 146 -6.10 -17.60 -2.84
C GLY A 146 -7.59 -17.26 -2.70
N PRO A 147 -8.50 -18.25 -2.71
CA PRO A 147 -9.94 -18.00 -2.63
C PRO A 147 -10.43 -17.48 -1.26
N GLY A 148 -9.53 -17.07 -0.36
CA GLY A 148 -9.83 -16.62 1.01
C GLY A 148 -9.53 -15.14 1.24
N GLU A 149 -9.51 -14.74 2.51
CA GLU A 149 -9.02 -13.41 2.91
C GLU A 149 -7.53 -13.49 3.25
N GLU A 150 -6.71 -12.68 2.60
CA GLU A 150 -5.28 -12.54 2.89
C GLU A 150 -4.96 -11.19 3.54
N LYS A 151 -4.34 -11.26 4.72
CA LYS A 151 -3.94 -10.08 5.50
C LYS A 151 -2.42 -10.04 5.63
N PRO A 152 -1.76 -9.02 5.04
CA PRO A 152 -0.34 -8.84 5.22
C PRO A 152 -0.02 -8.20 6.57
N SER A 153 1.13 -8.58 7.13
CA SER A 153 1.61 -8.08 8.42
C SER A 153 2.86 -7.21 8.26
N SER A 154 3.81 -7.64 7.43
CA SER A 154 5.08 -6.93 7.21
C SER A 154 5.75 -7.42 5.93
N CYS A 155 6.63 -6.60 5.38
CA CYS A 155 7.64 -7.03 4.43
C CYS A 155 9.03 -6.51 4.81
N VAL A 156 10.04 -7.05 4.13
CA VAL A 156 11.38 -6.51 4.05
C VAL A 156 11.81 -6.56 2.58
N VAL A 157 12.65 -5.62 2.17
CA VAL A 157 13.26 -5.64 0.84
C VAL A 157 14.75 -5.91 0.97
N GLU A 158 15.21 -6.93 0.29
CA GLU A 158 16.62 -7.30 0.24
C GLU A 158 17.35 -6.49 -0.83
N SER A 159 18.67 -6.27 -0.64
CA SER A 159 19.52 -5.61 -1.63
C SER A 159 19.60 -6.33 -2.97
N SER A 160 19.18 -7.61 -3.02
CA SER A 160 19.04 -8.41 -4.23
C SER A 160 17.88 -7.97 -5.12
N GLY A 161 16.97 -7.15 -4.60
CA GLY A 161 15.69 -6.83 -5.23
C GLY A 161 14.58 -7.83 -4.90
N ARG A 162 14.75 -8.71 -3.91
CA ARG A 162 13.67 -9.60 -3.45
C ARG A 162 12.89 -8.96 -2.30
N VAL A 163 11.58 -9.01 -2.36
CA VAL A 163 10.69 -8.66 -1.23
C VAL A 163 10.25 -9.94 -0.55
N VAL A 164 10.46 -10.04 0.76
CA VAL A 164 9.92 -11.13 1.59
C VAL A 164 8.77 -10.57 2.43
N LEU A 165 7.60 -11.19 2.36
CA LEU A 165 6.37 -10.70 2.99
C LEU A 165 5.77 -11.77 3.89
N THR A 166 5.09 -11.34 4.94
CA THR A 166 4.46 -12.23 5.91
C THR A 166 3.01 -11.81 6.13
N GLY A 167 2.17 -12.75 6.52
CA GLY A 167 0.80 -12.47 6.88
C GLY A 167 0.06 -13.69 7.39
N PHE A 168 -1.25 -13.57 7.45
CA PHE A 168 -2.13 -14.70 7.68
C PHE A 168 -3.27 -14.71 6.67
N ARG A 169 -3.84 -15.88 6.44
CA ARG A 169 -5.03 -16.09 5.60
C ARG A 169 -6.16 -16.67 6.42
N ILE A 170 -7.38 -16.35 6.02
CA ILE A 170 -8.60 -17.03 6.42
C ILE A 170 -9.07 -17.79 5.18
N PRO A 171 -8.95 -19.13 5.14
CA PRO A 171 -9.40 -19.91 3.98
C PRO A 171 -10.88 -19.63 3.66
N GLY A 172 -11.18 -19.40 2.39
CA GLY A 172 -12.57 -19.39 1.91
C GLY A 172 -13.16 -20.80 2.02
N VAL A 173 -14.47 -20.89 2.22
CA VAL A 173 -15.16 -22.18 2.25
C VAL A 173 -15.23 -22.72 0.81
N THR A 174 -14.47 -23.75 0.48
CA THR A 174 -14.66 -24.53 -0.76
C THR A 174 -15.78 -25.56 -0.58
N GLU A 175 -16.56 -25.88 -1.62
CA GLU A 175 -17.69 -26.82 -1.52
C GLU A 175 -17.31 -28.28 -1.17
N GLU A 176 -16.01 -28.65 -1.21
CA GLU A 176 -15.49 -29.95 -0.77
C GLU A 176 -15.06 -29.92 0.71
N TYR A 177 -16.01 -29.95 1.64
CA TYR A 177 -15.71 -30.29 3.04
C TYR A 177 -16.48 -31.55 3.44
N ASP A 178 -15.76 -32.66 3.54
CA ASP A 178 -16.25 -33.93 4.07
C ASP A 178 -16.74 -33.77 5.53
N GLU A 179 -17.80 -34.52 5.87
CA GLU A 179 -18.56 -34.46 7.14
C GLU A 179 -17.76 -34.79 8.42
N GLU A 180 -16.43 -34.99 8.31
CA GLU A 180 -15.48 -35.16 9.41
C GLU A 180 -14.28 -34.20 9.23
N GLY A 181 -14.53 -32.89 9.23
CA GLY A 181 -13.49 -31.90 8.94
C GLY A 181 -12.42 -31.77 10.03
N PRO A 182 -11.12 -31.64 9.69
CA PRO A 182 -10.06 -31.44 10.68
C PRO A 182 -10.27 -30.08 11.38
N GLU A 183 -9.79 -29.94 12.61
CA GLU A 183 -9.66 -28.65 13.30
C GLU A 183 -8.76 -27.70 12.49
N ILE A 184 -9.31 -27.06 11.46
CA ILE A 184 -8.58 -26.09 10.65
C ILE A 184 -8.42 -24.84 11.50
N ALA A 185 -7.16 -24.44 11.74
CA ALA A 185 -6.87 -23.16 12.37
C ALA A 185 -7.65 -22.06 11.64
N LEU A 186 -8.43 -21.28 12.39
CA LEU A 186 -9.22 -20.14 11.89
C LEU A 186 -8.38 -19.14 11.09
N ARG A 187 -7.05 -19.20 11.25
CA ARG A 187 -6.05 -18.42 10.51
C ARG A 187 -4.83 -19.31 10.21
N GLN A 188 -4.35 -19.27 8.98
CA GLN A 188 -3.08 -19.90 8.59
C GLN A 188 -2.03 -18.82 8.33
N LEU A 189 -0.79 -19.03 8.78
CA LEU A 189 0.31 -18.11 8.48
C LEU A 189 0.82 -18.36 7.06
N TRP A 190 1.28 -17.29 6.40
CA TRP A 190 1.96 -17.40 5.11
C TRP A 190 3.20 -16.52 5.08
N VAL A 191 4.17 -16.96 4.30
CA VAL A 191 5.37 -16.20 3.93
C VAL A 191 5.49 -16.29 2.42
N ALA A 192 5.66 -15.15 1.77
CA ALA A 192 5.81 -15.05 0.33
C ALA A 192 7.14 -14.37 -0.01
N SER A 193 7.66 -14.69 -1.20
CA SER A 193 8.82 -14.03 -1.79
C SER A 193 8.41 -13.53 -3.16
N VAL A 194 8.60 -12.23 -3.41
CA VAL A 194 8.34 -11.60 -4.69
C VAL A 194 9.65 -11.01 -5.22
N PRO A 195 10.15 -11.45 -6.37
CA PRO A 195 11.29 -10.80 -7.01
C PRO A 195 10.83 -9.47 -7.63
N LEU A 196 11.52 -8.38 -7.33
CA LEU A 196 11.40 -7.14 -8.08
C LEU A 196 12.26 -7.31 -9.32
N GLU A 197 11.65 -7.47 -10.49
CA GLU A 197 12.43 -7.46 -11.72
C GLU A 197 13.16 -6.11 -11.85
N LYS A 198 14.38 -6.14 -12.37
CA LYS A 198 14.97 -4.93 -12.93
C LYS A 198 14.14 -4.63 -14.15
N SER A 199 13.46 -3.49 -14.18
CA SER A 199 12.75 -3.01 -15.36
C SER A 199 13.64 -3.25 -16.57
N HIS A 200 13.21 -4.13 -17.48
CA HIS A 200 13.89 -4.26 -18.75
C HIS A 200 13.76 -2.90 -19.41
N GLY A 201 14.88 -2.20 -19.54
CA GLY A 201 14.96 -1.06 -20.43
C GLY A 201 14.49 -1.55 -21.80
N SER A 202 13.52 -0.86 -22.37
CA SER A 202 13.18 -1.00 -23.78
C SER A 202 14.46 -0.94 -24.60
N GLU A 203 14.84 -2.04 -25.24
CA GLU A 203 15.74 -2.03 -26.41
C GLU A 203 15.06 -1.33 -27.59
#